data_AF-A0A938LZ49-F1
#
_entry.id   AF-A0A938LZ49-F1
#
_cell.length_a   1.000
_cell.length_b   1.000
_cell.length_c   1.000
_cell.angle_alpha   90.00
_cell.angle_beta   90.00
_cell.angle_gamma   90.00
#
_symmetry.space_group_name_H-M   'P 1'
#
loop_
_entity.id
_entity.type
_entity.pdbx_description
1 polymer ?
#
loop_
_entity_poly.entity_id
_entity_poly.type
_entity_poly.pdbx_seq_one_letter_code
_entity_poly.pdbx_strand_id
1 'polypeptide(L)' 'SRGADVMYKVSAPYSAAHERGLRWNDPDLGIAWPVEAPVLSERDRGLPLLREAGIASGR' A
#
# COMPACT_ATOMS: atom_id res chain seq x y z
N SER A 1 22.19 14.38 -0.11
CA SER A 1 20.95 13.59 -0.29
C SER A 1 21.28 12.14 0.03
N ARG A 2 20.48 11.45 0.84
CA ARG A 2 20.51 9.99 0.88
C ARG A 2 19.27 9.52 0.15
N GLY A 3 19.46 8.97 -1.04
CA GLY A 3 18.41 8.29 -1.79
C GLY A 3 18.34 6.82 -1.38
N ALA A 4 17.26 6.15 -1.77
CA ALA A 4 17.15 4.70 -1.74
C ALA A 4 16.67 4.24 -3.11
N ASP A 5 17.38 3.28 -3.71
CA ASP A 5 16.97 2.64 -4.95
C ASP A 5 16.34 1.29 -4.64
N VAL A 6 15.18 1.02 -5.24
CA VAL A 6 14.44 -0.23 -5.05
C VAL A 6 14.25 -0.90 -6.41
N MET A 7 14.72 -2.14 -6.54
CA MET A 7 14.54 -2.97 -7.74
C MET A 7 13.98 -4.34 -7.34
N TYR A 8 12.95 -4.80 -8.03
CA TYR A 8 12.31 -6.08 -7.78
C TYR A 8 11.94 -6.76 -9.09
N LYS A 9 12.01 -8.10 -9.11
CA LYS A 9 11.60 -8.92 -10.25
C LYS A 9 10.12 -9.30 -10.09
N VAL A 10 9.35 -9.19 -11.16
CA VAL A 10 7.94 -9.58 -11.21
C VAL A 10 7.74 -10.75 -12.17
N SER A 11 6.65 -11.48 -11.99
CA SER A 11 6.24 -12.58 -12.86
C SER A 11 5.36 -12.13 -14.05
N ALA A 12 4.76 -10.94 -13.96
CA ALA A 12 3.89 -10.37 -15.00
C ALA A 12 4.09 -8.85 -15.14
N PRO A 13 3.81 -8.26 -16.31
CA PRO A 13 3.80 -6.81 -16.50
C PRO A 13 2.75 -6.12 -15.63
N TYR A 14 3.00 -4.85 -15.33
CA TYR A 14 2.06 -4.01 -14.59
C TYR A 14 0.72 -3.84 -15.31
N SER A 15 -0.38 -3.84 -14.55
CA SER A 15 -1.74 -3.56 -15.05
C SER A 15 -2.53 -2.79 -13.99
N ALA A 16 -2.82 -1.51 -14.25
CA ALA A 16 -3.57 -0.64 -13.33
C ALA A 16 -4.96 -1.20 -12.97
N ALA A 17 -5.61 -1.90 -13.90
CA ALA A 17 -6.93 -2.50 -13.68
C ALA A 17 -6.91 -3.67 -12.68
N HIS A 18 -5.75 -4.30 -12.48
CA HIS A 18 -5.56 -5.43 -11.57
C HIS A 18 -4.78 -5.03 -10.30
N GLU A 19 -4.30 -3.80 -10.22
CA GLU A 19 -3.66 -3.29 -9.01
C GLU A 19 -4.71 -3.04 -7.92
N ARG A 20 -4.36 -3.40 -6.69
CA ARG A 20 -5.11 -3.09 -5.47
C ARG A 20 -4.14 -2.61 -4.42
N GLY A 21 -4.65 -1.85 -3.46
CA GLY A 21 -3.85 -1.37 -2.34
C GLY A 21 -4.71 -1.16 -1.12
N LEU A 22 -4.04 -1.04 0.01
CA LEU A 22 -4.61 -0.67 1.30
C LEU A 22 -3.93 0.59 1.80
N ARG A 23 -4.62 1.35 2.64
CA ARG A 23 -4.04 2.50 3.29
C ARG A 23 -2.83 2.09 4.13
N TRP A 24 -1.73 2.82 3.97
CA TRP A 24 -0.44 2.51 4.60
C TRP A 24 -0.49 2.44 6.14
N ASN A 25 -1.34 3.27 6.77
CA ASN A 25 -1.54 3.36 8.22
C ASN A 25 -2.89 2.80 8.66
N ASP A 26 -3.36 1.75 7.99
CA ASP A 26 -4.54 1.04 8.44
C ASP A 26 -4.36 0.53 9.89
N PRO A 27 -5.25 0.91 10.82
CA PRO A 27 -5.11 0.53 12.23
C PRO A 27 -5.35 -0.97 12.48
N ASP A 28 -6.10 -1.64 11.61
CA ASP A 28 -6.39 -3.08 11.71
C ASP A 28 -5.17 -3.91 11.29
N LEU A 29 -4.22 -3.34 10.52
CA LEU A 29 -2.94 -3.97 10.19
C LEU A 29 -1.87 -3.82 11.28
N GLY A 30 -1.96 -2.78 12.13
CA GLY A 30 -1.07 -2.59 13.28
C GLY A 30 0.43 -2.40 12.95
N ILE A 31 0.78 -1.88 11.78
CA ILE A 31 2.17 -1.74 11.34
C ILE A 31 2.83 -0.51 11.99
N ALA A 32 3.87 -0.74 12.79
CA ALA A 32 4.66 0.31 13.44
C ALA A 32 5.73 0.88 12.50
N TRP A 33 5.32 1.78 11.60
CA TRP A 33 6.25 2.46 10.70
C TRP A 33 7.16 3.45 11.46
N PRO A 34 8.49 3.45 11.23
CA PRO A 34 9.43 4.37 11.89
C PRO A 34 9.42 5.76 11.22
N VAL A 35 8.24 6.29 10.93
CA VAL A 35 8.03 7.61 10.29
C VAL A 35 6.65 8.17 10.67
N GLU A 36 6.62 9.42 11.11
CA GLU A 36 5.37 10.08 11.55
C GLU A 36 4.64 10.77 10.38
N ALA A 37 5.38 11.41 9.48
CA ALA A 37 4.83 12.18 8.36
C ALA A 37 5.40 11.70 7.01
N PRO A 38 4.92 10.57 6.46
CA PRO A 38 5.43 10.04 5.20
C PRO A 38 5.03 10.93 4.02
N VAL A 39 5.92 11.02 3.04
CA VAL A 39 5.60 11.62 1.74
C VAL A 39 4.88 10.57 0.90
N LEU A 40 3.58 10.77 0.71
CA LEU A 40 2.72 9.84 -0.03
C LEU A 40 2.25 10.44 -1.35
N SER A 41 2.12 9.60 -2.36
CA SER A 41 1.43 9.91 -3.61
C SER A 41 -0.06 10.18 -3.36
N GLU A 42 -0.73 10.87 -4.29
CA GLU A 42 -2.19 11.09 -4.20
C GLU A 42 -2.96 9.76 -4.21
N ARG A 43 -2.51 8.80 -5.02
CA ARG A 43 -3.08 7.46 -5.10
C ARG A 43 -3.06 6.76 -3.75
N ASP A 44 -1.90 6.71 -3.10
CA ASP A 44 -1.74 5.93 -1.86
C ASP A 44 -2.45 6.60 -0.66
N ARG A 45 -2.62 7.93 -0.69
CA ARG A 45 -3.48 8.64 0.28
C ARG A 45 -4.95 8.24 0.15
N GLY A 46 -5.40 7.93 -1.06
CA GLY A 46 -6.79 7.58 -1.38
C GLY A 46 -7.13 6.10 -1.20
N LEU A 47 -6.17 5.22 -0.90
CA LEU A 47 -6.43 3.79 -0.74
C LEU A 47 -7.39 3.52 0.44
N PRO A 48 -8.25 2.49 0.31
CA PRO A 48 -9.23 2.14 1.33
C PRO A 48 -8.57 1.48 2.54
N LEU A 49 -9.29 1.50 3.67
CA LEU A 49 -8.94 0.65 4.80
C LEU A 49 -9.23 -0.82 4.48
N LEU A 50 -8.60 -1.76 5.20
CA LEU A 50 -8.76 -3.20 5.04
C LEU A 50 -10.24 -3.60 5.09
N ARG A 51 -10.98 -3.08 6.08
CA ARG A 51 -12.42 -3.33 6.23
C ARG A 51 -13.28 -2.78 5.08
N GLU A 52 -12.77 -1.78 4.35
CA GLU A 52 -13.47 -1.11 3.24
C GLU A 52 -13.12 -1.72 1.88
N ALA A 53 -11.98 -2.41 1.78
CA ALA A 53 -11.45 -2.93 0.53
C ALA A 53 -12.31 -4.05 -0.10
N GLY A 54 -13.39 -4.48 0.55
CA GLY A 54 -14.24 -5.59 0.10
C GLY A 54 -13.50 -6.93 0.05
N ILE A 55 -12.31 -6.98 0.66
CA ILE A 55 -11.54 -8.20 0.87
C ILE A 55 -12.14 -8.84 2.12
N ALA A 56 -13.31 -9.45 1.97
CA ALA A 56 -13.89 -10.23 3.04
C ALA A 56 -12.88 -11.32 3.43
N SER A 57 -12.44 -11.32 4.70
CA SER A 57 -11.83 -12.50 5.31
C SER A 57 -12.87 -13.61 5.22
N GLY A 58 -12.70 -14.47 4.22
CA GLY A 58 -13.75 -15.35 3.77
C GLY A 58 -13.17 -16.64 3.23
N ARG A 59 -12.75 -17.51 4.15
CA ARG A 59 -12.42 -18.93 3.92
C ARG A 59 -11.18 -19.21 3.07
#